data_AF-A0A0B1TEP1-F1
#
_entry.id   AF-A0A0B1TEP1-F1
#
_cell.length_a   1.000
_cell.length_b   1.000
_cell.length_c   1.000
_cell.angle_alpha   90.00
_cell.angle_beta   90.00
_cell.angle_gamma   90.00
#
_symmetry.space_group_name_H-M   'P 1'
#
loop_
_entity.id
_entity.type
_entity.pdbx_description
1 polymer ?
#
loop_
_entity_poly.entity_id
_entity_poly.type
_entity_poly.pdbx_seq_one_letter_code
_entity_poly.pdbx_strand_id
1 'polypeptide(L)'
;MLVYRSFHLILVPLDEFNEHFHPDHILDENGRYEEIQPHTFLFEGYVKDDPGSKVYGSILDGVFDGHIRLGDGNSFTVDRATKYFDYLSRPSHYHSIIYHDAEINHSKMRTKRSAYSPHDDSSHGCGLSDRVKREMERIQRSAEMPSEVYTNYMTMHGRSKRATRDENGLYTVRTCSLYLQADHKLYEHIKRKEGNNDPIRTREEIVGLFYNHIKAVNEIYEGTNFNGIKGLHFVIQRTSIYTPETCDKGRPVAGSDNPFCEENVDVSNFLNLNSQRNHSAFCLAYALTFRDFVGGTLGLAWVASPQYNTAGGICQVYQRYNEGSRGWVFRSLNTGIVTLVNYGNRVPTRVSQLTLAHEIGHNFGSPHDYPLGLPDGNFIMFASATSGDKVNNAKFSPCSIANISSVLHVVLQSVPIDPTRHSGPVGALMKRNCFQGQCPSTRNKRQRRHRSRAPVAVATSGGGQPRPNAQAPPSASRAAARASAPPLPPAAPVPVPLIQAGSAPPQPAAVLVVEPPPPYTAAADPGSALGGPRRGHRRNKRQTSADAAPKSRGKAK
;
A
#
# COMPACT_ATOMS: atom_id res chain seq x y z
N MET A 1 6.08 -25.92 24.87
CA MET A 1 4.67 -25.71 25.23
C MET A 1 4.09 -24.73 24.21
N LEU A 2 3.19 -25.18 23.34
CA LEU A 2 2.35 -24.25 22.58
C LEU A 2 1.36 -23.67 23.59
N VAL A 3 1.50 -22.40 23.94
CA VAL A 3 0.56 -21.73 24.84
C VAL A 3 -0.70 -21.46 24.02
N TYR A 4 -1.78 -22.19 24.33
CA TYR A 4 -3.08 -21.99 23.72
C TYR A 4 -3.66 -20.65 24.22
N ARG A 5 -3.64 -19.64 23.36
CA ARG A 5 -4.20 -18.31 23.64
C ARG A 5 -5.40 -18.10 22.74
N SER A 6 -6.57 -17.88 23.34
CA SER A 6 -7.81 -17.59 22.62
C SER A 6 -8.11 -16.09 22.68
N PHE A 7 -8.59 -15.53 21.57
CA PHE A 7 -9.03 -14.13 21.51
C PHE A 7 -10.51 -14.06 21.18
N HIS A 8 -11.25 -13.28 21.96
CA HIS A 8 -12.65 -12.94 21.71
C HIS A 8 -12.71 -11.57 21.05
N LEU A 9 -12.89 -11.56 19.73
CA LEU A 9 -12.85 -10.32 18.94
C LEU A 9 -14.26 -9.76 18.78
N ILE A 10 -14.41 -8.46 19.03
CA ILE A 10 -15.58 -7.68 18.64
C ILE A 10 -15.22 -6.96 17.36
N LEU A 11 -15.75 -7.44 16.24
CA LEU A 11 -15.42 -6.94 14.91
C LEU A 11 -16.60 -6.18 14.31
N VAL A 12 -16.29 -5.07 13.66
CA VAL A 12 -17.22 -4.23 12.94
C VAL A 12 -16.74 -4.13 11.50
N PRO A 13 -17.63 -4.31 10.51
CA PRO A 13 -17.31 -4.03 9.12
C PRO A 13 -16.67 -2.65 8.97
N LEU A 14 -15.69 -2.57 8.10
CA LEU A 14 -15.03 -1.33 7.78
C LEU A 14 -16.06 -0.31 7.22
N ASP A 15 -16.11 0.91 7.77
CA ASP A 15 -17.11 1.93 7.41
C ASP A 15 -17.07 2.25 5.90
N GLU A 16 -18.24 2.33 5.26
CA GLU A 16 -18.38 2.70 3.84
C GLU A 16 -17.76 4.07 3.52
N PHE A 17 -17.67 4.97 4.51
CA PHE A 17 -17.03 6.30 4.37
C PHE A 17 -15.54 6.32 4.74
N ASN A 18 -14.94 5.14 4.63
CA ASN A 18 -13.58 4.71 4.92
C ASN A 18 -12.47 5.77 5.04
N GLU A 19 -11.69 5.68 6.12
CA GLU A 19 -10.45 6.44 6.27
C GLU A 19 -9.34 5.90 5.36
N HIS A 20 -9.30 4.60 5.06
CA HIS A 20 -8.16 3.95 4.40
C HIS A 20 -8.27 3.86 2.87
N PHE A 21 -9.46 4.01 2.32
CA PHE A 21 -9.71 4.07 0.87
C PHE A 21 -10.16 5.48 0.53
N HIS A 22 -9.58 6.06 -0.52
CA HIS A 22 -10.02 7.36 -1.01
C HIS A 22 -11.50 7.27 -1.47
N PRO A 23 -12.32 8.32 -1.32
CA PRO A 23 -13.71 8.30 -1.79
C PRO A 23 -13.86 8.00 -3.29
N ASP A 24 -12.87 8.42 -4.08
CA ASP A 24 -12.75 8.13 -5.51
C ASP A 24 -11.82 6.93 -5.77
N HIS A 25 -11.78 5.94 -4.87
CA HIS A 25 -10.97 4.74 -5.05
C HIS A 25 -11.42 3.97 -6.30
N ILE A 26 -10.44 3.56 -7.08
CA ILE A 26 -10.65 2.79 -8.30
C ILE A 26 -9.84 1.51 -8.19
N LEU A 27 -10.49 0.38 -8.48
CA LEU A 27 -9.84 -0.91 -8.68
C LEU A 27 -9.96 -1.34 -10.14
N ASP A 28 -8.83 -1.72 -10.74
CA ASP A 28 -8.81 -2.36 -12.06
C ASP A 28 -8.04 -3.68 -12.04
N GLU A 29 -8.52 -4.65 -12.82
CA GLU A 29 -7.83 -5.91 -13.13
C GLU A 29 -7.52 -5.92 -14.61
N ASN A 30 -6.23 -5.89 -14.96
CA ASN A 30 -5.74 -5.78 -16.33
C ASN A 30 -6.34 -4.58 -17.09
N GLY A 31 -6.50 -3.44 -16.41
CA GLY A 31 -7.09 -2.24 -16.99
C GLY A 31 -8.62 -2.24 -17.13
N ARG A 32 -9.30 -3.31 -16.70
CA ARG A 32 -10.77 -3.38 -16.62
C ARG A 32 -11.24 -3.06 -15.22
N TYR A 33 -12.19 -2.14 -15.08
CA TYR A 33 -12.75 -1.79 -13.79
C TYR A 33 -13.49 -2.98 -13.18
N GLU A 34 -13.24 -3.22 -11.90
CA GLU A 34 -13.87 -4.28 -11.14
C GLU A 34 -14.51 -3.65 -9.90
N GLU A 35 -15.76 -4.01 -9.63
CA GLU A 35 -16.42 -3.60 -8.40
C GLU A 35 -15.97 -4.53 -7.27
N ILE A 36 -15.55 -3.93 -6.16
CA ILE A 36 -15.27 -4.66 -4.92
C ILE A 36 -15.97 -3.93 -3.77
N GLN A 37 -16.41 -4.69 -2.78
CA GLN A 37 -17.07 -4.15 -1.59
C GLN A 37 -16.21 -4.45 -0.36
N PRO A 38 -15.17 -3.63 -0.06
CA PRO A 38 -14.22 -3.93 1.01
C PRO A 38 -14.87 -4.10 2.38
N HIS A 39 -15.97 -3.40 2.65
CA HIS A 39 -16.74 -3.52 3.90
C HIS A 39 -17.34 -4.92 4.13
N THR A 40 -17.46 -5.76 3.11
CA THR A 40 -18.01 -7.11 3.25
C THR A 40 -17.02 -8.12 3.85
N PHE A 41 -15.71 -7.87 3.69
CA PHE A 41 -14.66 -8.77 4.14
C PHE A 41 -13.56 -8.11 4.97
N LEU A 42 -13.51 -6.78 5.08
CA LEU A 42 -12.56 -6.05 5.93
C LEU A 42 -13.22 -5.58 7.22
N PHE A 43 -12.50 -5.73 8.32
CA PHE A 43 -13.01 -5.48 9.66
C PHE A 43 -12.00 -4.75 10.52
N GLU A 44 -12.51 -3.88 11.40
CA GLU A 44 -11.79 -3.31 12.53
C GLU A 44 -12.51 -3.65 13.83
N GLY A 45 -11.81 -3.56 14.95
CA GLY A 45 -12.40 -3.90 16.22
C GLY A 45 -11.43 -3.89 17.38
N TYR A 46 -11.82 -4.61 18.43
CA TYR A 46 -11.06 -4.75 19.67
C TYR A 46 -11.35 -6.12 20.30
N VAL A 47 -10.47 -6.54 21.20
CA VAL A 47 -10.65 -7.72 22.05
C VAL A 47 -11.66 -7.40 23.14
N LYS A 48 -12.68 -8.24 23.31
CA LYS A 48 -13.81 -8.03 24.23
C LYS A 48 -13.39 -7.62 25.65
N ASP A 49 -12.37 -8.27 26.17
CA ASP A 49 -11.88 -8.06 27.55
C ASP A 49 -10.78 -6.98 27.65
N ASP A 50 -10.41 -6.37 26.51
CA ASP A 50 -9.46 -5.27 26.42
C ASP A 50 -9.96 -4.23 25.40
N PRO A 51 -10.91 -3.35 25.77
CA PRO A 51 -11.46 -2.34 24.86
C PRO A 51 -10.44 -1.31 24.36
N GLY A 52 -9.26 -1.21 24.98
CA GLY A 52 -8.15 -0.37 24.51
C GLY A 52 -7.31 -1.01 23.41
N SER A 53 -7.49 -2.32 23.18
CA SER A 53 -6.85 -3.02 22.07
C SER A 53 -7.36 -2.53 20.72
N LYS A 54 -6.55 -2.75 19.68
CA LYS A 54 -6.94 -2.54 18.29
C LYS A 54 -6.76 -3.81 17.50
N VAL A 55 -7.77 -4.15 16.72
CA VAL A 55 -7.80 -5.31 15.84
C VAL A 55 -8.17 -4.83 14.46
N TYR A 56 -7.46 -5.32 13.45
CA TYR A 56 -7.80 -5.08 12.05
C TYR A 56 -7.43 -6.29 11.21
N GLY A 57 -8.20 -6.54 10.16
CA GLY A 57 -7.96 -7.68 9.30
C GLY A 57 -9.07 -7.90 8.29
N SER A 58 -9.06 -9.09 7.72
CA SER A 58 -10.09 -9.59 6.82
C SER A 58 -10.72 -10.86 7.38
N ILE A 59 -12.01 -11.07 7.10
CA ILE A 59 -12.68 -12.35 7.31
C ILE A 59 -13.07 -12.88 5.94
N LEU A 60 -12.56 -14.06 5.66
CA LEU A 60 -12.64 -14.67 4.35
C LEU A 60 -12.81 -16.18 4.58
N ASP A 61 -13.88 -16.76 4.03
CA ASP A 61 -14.39 -18.12 4.35
C ASP A 61 -14.69 -18.34 5.85
N GLY A 62 -15.11 -17.28 6.54
CA GLY A 62 -15.37 -17.33 7.98
C GLY A 62 -14.11 -17.37 8.85
N VAL A 63 -12.91 -17.25 8.25
CA VAL A 63 -11.64 -17.26 8.96
C VAL A 63 -11.03 -15.86 9.00
N PHE A 64 -10.68 -15.40 10.20
CA PHE A 64 -10.01 -14.13 10.41
C PHE A 64 -8.51 -14.22 10.06
N ASP A 65 -8.02 -13.20 9.37
CA ASP A 65 -6.62 -12.96 9.01
C ASP A 65 -6.29 -11.50 9.25
N GLY A 66 -5.34 -11.20 10.13
CA GLY A 66 -5.09 -9.83 10.56
C GLY A 66 -4.15 -9.70 11.74
N HIS A 67 -4.24 -8.55 12.40
CA HIS A 67 -3.37 -8.17 13.51
C HIS A 67 -4.20 -7.79 14.73
N ILE A 68 -3.68 -8.18 15.90
CA ILE A 68 -4.26 -7.87 17.21
C ILE A 68 -3.17 -7.16 18.01
N ARG A 69 -3.41 -5.90 18.38
CA ARG A 69 -2.58 -5.17 19.35
C ARG A 69 -3.36 -4.95 20.63
N LEU A 70 -2.89 -5.53 21.71
CA LEU A 70 -3.44 -5.35 23.05
C LEU A 70 -3.08 -3.97 23.63
N GLY A 71 -3.86 -3.50 24.60
CA GLY A 71 -3.65 -2.25 25.31
C GLY A 71 -2.36 -2.24 26.16
N ASP A 72 -1.85 -3.41 26.53
CA ASP A 72 -0.56 -3.58 27.22
C ASP A 72 0.66 -3.46 26.28
N GLY A 73 0.43 -3.31 24.97
CA GLY A 73 1.46 -3.20 23.94
C GLY A 73 1.87 -4.53 23.30
N ASN A 74 1.38 -5.67 23.80
CA ASN A 74 1.60 -6.96 23.14
C ASN A 74 0.87 -7.01 21.80
N SER A 75 1.47 -7.70 20.84
CA SER A 75 0.92 -7.79 19.48
C SER A 75 1.03 -9.20 18.92
N PHE A 76 0.00 -9.59 18.19
CA PHE A 76 -0.16 -10.90 17.60
C PHE A 76 -0.57 -10.77 16.15
N THR A 77 0.00 -11.63 15.33
CA THR A 77 -0.43 -11.82 13.96
C THR A 77 -1.24 -13.11 13.85
N VAL A 78 -2.39 -13.03 13.19
CA VAL A 78 -3.25 -14.15 12.84
C VAL A 78 -3.15 -14.37 11.34
N ASP A 79 -2.49 -15.45 10.93
CA ASP A 79 -2.41 -15.83 9.53
C ASP A 79 -3.27 -17.05 9.25
N ARG A 80 -4.00 -17.05 8.14
CA ARG A 80 -4.66 -18.27 7.67
C ARG A 80 -3.63 -19.32 7.26
N ALA A 81 -3.93 -20.58 7.59
CA ALA A 81 -3.08 -21.72 7.26
C ALA A 81 -2.81 -21.83 5.74
N THR A 82 -3.71 -21.30 4.90
CA THR A 82 -3.58 -21.24 3.43
C THR A 82 -2.33 -20.49 2.96
N LYS A 83 -1.78 -19.56 3.76
CA LYS A 83 -0.52 -18.86 3.45
C LYS A 83 0.69 -19.79 3.47
N TYR A 84 0.63 -20.88 4.22
CA TYR A 84 1.78 -21.76 4.49
C TYR A 84 1.66 -23.11 3.80
N PHE A 85 0.45 -23.66 3.70
CA PHE A 85 0.22 -25.00 3.18
C PHE A 85 -0.42 -24.97 1.78
N ASP A 86 -0.01 -25.89 0.91
CA ASP A 86 -0.70 -26.11 -0.37
C ASP A 86 -2.06 -26.75 -0.12
N TYR A 87 -3.00 -26.57 -1.06
CA TYR A 87 -4.38 -27.03 -0.92
C TYR A 87 -4.53 -28.46 -0.36
N LEU A 88 -3.74 -29.41 -0.88
CA LEU A 88 -3.78 -30.82 -0.47
C LEU A 88 -3.08 -31.12 0.88
N SER A 89 -2.20 -30.24 1.34
CA SER A 89 -1.47 -30.40 2.61
C SER A 89 -2.02 -29.51 3.71
N ARG A 90 -3.16 -28.85 3.49
CA ARG A 90 -3.81 -28.00 4.49
C ARG A 90 -4.27 -28.86 5.68
N PRO A 91 -3.93 -28.45 6.91
CA PRO A 91 -4.43 -29.07 8.12
C PRO A 91 -5.97 -29.04 8.17
N SER A 92 -6.59 -30.16 8.51
CA SER A 92 -8.04 -30.24 8.72
C SER A 92 -8.46 -29.82 10.14
N HIS A 93 -7.51 -29.80 11.08
CA HIS A 93 -7.78 -29.57 12.49
C HIS A 93 -7.57 -28.11 12.92
N TYR A 94 -6.96 -27.24 12.10
CA TYR A 94 -6.89 -25.81 12.39
C TYR A 94 -6.92 -24.97 11.11
N HIS A 95 -7.46 -23.76 11.21
CA HIS A 95 -7.60 -22.84 10.08
C HIS A 95 -6.60 -21.68 10.11
N SER A 96 -6.03 -21.35 11.29
CA SER A 96 -5.14 -20.21 11.48
C SER A 96 -3.90 -20.58 12.30
N ILE A 97 -2.82 -19.84 12.06
CA ILE A 97 -1.61 -19.82 12.87
C ILE A 97 -1.57 -18.46 13.54
N ILE A 98 -1.52 -18.46 14.87
CA ILE A 98 -1.44 -17.25 15.69
C ILE A 98 -0.08 -17.24 16.36
N TYR A 99 0.65 -16.15 16.23
CA TYR A 99 1.95 -16.01 16.86
C TYR A 99 2.12 -14.60 17.43
N HIS A 100 2.87 -14.51 18.52
CA HIS A 100 3.25 -13.23 19.10
C HIS A 100 4.30 -12.58 18.20
N ASP A 101 4.20 -11.28 17.94
CA ASP A 101 5.14 -10.59 17.05
C ASP A 101 6.60 -10.72 17.54
N ALA A 102 6.81 -10.71 18.87
CA ALA A 102 8.12 -10.94 19.49
C ALA A 102 8.70 -12.37 19.33
N GLU A 103 7.92 -13.33 18.82
CA GLU A 103 8.37 -14.72 18.59
C GLU A 103 8.76 -14.96 17.12
N ILE A 104 8.69 -13.94 16.26
CA ILE A 104 9.08 -14.06 14.85
C ILE A 104 10.60 -14.27 14.78
N ASN A 105 11.01 -15.52 14.59
CA ASN A 105 12.42 -15.89 14.60
C ASN A 105 13.08 -15.70 13.23
N HIS A 106 13.64 -14.52 12.99
CA HIS A 106 14.38 -14.21 11.76
C HIS A 106 15.77 -14.84 11.65
N SER A 107 16.30 -15.42 12.73
CA SER A 107 17.67 -15.98 12.71
C SER A 107 17.82 -17.13 11.70
N LYS A 108 16.72 -17.83 11.37
CA LYS A 108 16.69 -18.91 10.37
C LYS A 108 16.51 -18.44 8.92
N MET A 109 15.98 -17.23 8.70
CA MET A 109 15.86 -16.62 7.37
C MET A 109 17.08 -15.76 7.01
N ARG A 110 17.88 -15.38 8.02
CA ARG A 110 19.15 -14.69 7.83
C ARG A 110 20.22 -15.71 7.47
N THR A 111 20.25 -16.15 6.22
CA THR A 111 21.53 -16.59 5.66
C THR A 111 22.49 -15.43 5.88
N LYS A 112 23.59 -15.66 6.60
CA LYS A 112 24.63 -14.64 6.81
C LYS A 112 24.96 -14.06 5.43
N ARG A 113 24.43 -12.86 5.11
CA ARG A 113 25.16 -11.93 4.24
C ARG A 113 26.57 -11.93 4.83
N SER A 114 27.60 -12.10 4.01
CA SER A 114 28.99 -12.16 4.43
C SER A 114 29.41 -10.84 5.09
N ALA A 115 28.89 -10.57 6.28
CA ALA A 115 29.28 -9.51 7.17
C ALA A 115 30.46 -10.07 7.96
N TYR A 116 31.61 -10.15 7.28
CA TYR A 116 32.92 -9.94 7.87
C TYR A 116 33.98 -9.99 6.77
N SER A 117 34.20 -8.85 6.11
CA SER A 117 35.54 -8.50 5.63
C SER A 117 35.83 -7.11 6.20
N PRO A 118 36.77 -6.93 7.13
CA PRO A 118 37.10 -5.66 7.76
C PRO A 118 37.67 -4.58 6.81
N HIS A 119 37.66 -4.84 5.51
CA HIS A 119 38.25 -3.99 4.46
C HIS A 119 37.25 -3.51 3.41
N ASP A 120 35.95 -3.75 3.57
CA ASP A 120 34.96 -3.38 2.56
C ASP A 120 33.87 -2.43 3.12
N ASP A 121 34.12 -1.14 2.96
CA ASP A 121 33.25 0.01 3.29
C ASP A 121 31.95 0.07 2.44
N SER A 122 31.69 -0.95 1.61
CA SER A 122 30.68 -0.94 0.54
C SER A 122 29.37 -1.71 0.85
N SER A 123 29.22 -2.31 2.04
CA SER A 123 28.08 -3.19 2.38
C SER A 123 27.00 -2.53 3.27
N HIS A 124 26.80 -1.21 3.18
CA HIS A 124 25.76 -0.49 3.94
C HIS A 124 24.41 -0.33 3.21
N GLY A 125 24.25 -0.96 2.03
CA GLY A 125 23.03 -0.89 1.21
C GLY A 125 22.01 -2.00 1.51
N CYS A 126 20.73 -1.75 1.20
CA CYS A 126 19.61 -2.70 1.27
C CYS A 126 19.70 -3.78 0.15
N GLY A 127 20.88 -4.40 -0.01
CA GLY A 127 21.19 -5.33 -1.10
C GLY A 127 21.45 -4.68 -2.47
N LEU A 128 21.63 -3.35 -2.51
CA LEU A 128 22.14 -2.65 -3.69
C LEU A 128 23.67 -2.55 -3.68
N SER A 129 24.27 -2.64 -4.87
CA SER A 129 25.67 -2.27 -5.07
C SER A 129 25.84 -0.75 -5.07
N ASP A 130 27.00 -0.27 -4.64
CA ASP A 130 27.35 1.16 -4.69
C ASP A 130 27.23 1.77 -6.10
N ARG A 131 27.44 0.95 -7.13
CA ARG A 131 27.25 1.37 -8.52
C ARG A 131 25.80 1.75 -8.79
N VAL A 132 24.85 0.90 -8.40
CA VAL A 132 23.42 1.14 -8.59
C VAL A 132 22.97 2.35 -7.78
N LYS A 133 23.44 2.48 -6.53
CA LYS A 133 23.16 3.65 -5.69
C LYS A 133 23.59 4.96 -6.35
N ARG A 134 24.83 5.01 -6.86
CA ARG A 134 25.35 6.20 -7.59
C ARG A 134 24.56 6.50 -8.86
N GLU A 135 24.11 5.47 -9.57
CA GLU A 135 23.30 5.63 -10.77
C GLU A 135 21.92 6.23 -10.44
N MET A 136 21.26 5.72 -9.41
CA MET A 136 19.99 6.28 -8.91
C MET A 136 20.17 7.74 -8.50
N GLU A 137 21.18 8.05 -7.71
CA GLU A 137 21.47 9.43 -7.30
C GLU A 137 21.75 10.37 -8.49
N ARG A 138 22.41 9.87 -9.55
CA ARG A 138 22.64 10.62 -10.79
C ARG A 138 21.31 10.93 -11.49
N ILE A 139 20.40 9.97 -11.57
CA ILE A 139 19.07 10.16 -12.14
C ILE A 139 18.29 11.22 -11.35
N GLN A 140 18.32 11.15 -10.02
CA GLN A 140 17.61 12.13 -9.17
C GLN A 140 18.08 13.57 -9.38
N ARG A 141 19.38 13.77 -9.68
CA ARG A 141 19.99 15.07 -9.96
C ARG A 141 19.95 15.48 -11.43
N SER A 142 19.45 14.63 -12.32
CA SER A 142 19.44 14.87 -13.77
C SER A 142 18.07 15.25 -14.33
N ALA A 143 17.15 15.51 -13.43
CA ALA A 143 15.79 15.92 -13.72
C ALA A 143 15.77 17.19 -14.59
N GLU A 144 15.04 17.14 -15.71
CA GLU A 144 14.86 18.30 -16.57
C GLU A 144 14.00 19.35 -15.85
N MET A 145 14.50 20.58 -15.75
CA MET A 145 13.73 21.71 -15.25
C MET A 145 12.78 22.18 -16.36
N PRO A 146 11.46 22.24 -16.14
CA PRO A 146 10.54 22.76 -17.16
C PRO A 146 10.90 24.19 -17.54
N SER A 147 11.04 24.47 -18.83
CA SER A 147 11.36 25.81 -19.35
C SER A 147 10.20 26.80 -19.21
N GLU A 148 8.97 26.31 -19.09
CA GLU A 148 7.77 27.12 -18.89
C GLU A 148 7.22 26.92 -17.47
N VAL A 149 7.47 27.90 -16.61
CA VAL A 149 6.82 28.06 -15.32
C VAL A 149 5.36 28.42 -15.59
N TYR A 150 4.50 27.42 -15.83
CA TYR A 150 3.06 27.66 -15.76
C TYR A 150 2.70 27.89 -14.29
N THR A 151 2.62 29.17 -13.94
CA THR A 151 1.91 29.68 -12.79
C THR A 151 0.42 29.31 -12.91
N ASN A 152 0.07 28.05 -12.64
CA ASN A 152 -1.31 27.69 -12.29
C ASN A 152 -1.76 28.27 -10.93
N TYR A 153 -1.11 29.36 -10.48
CA TYR A 153 -1.64 30.28 -9.49
C TYR A 153 -2.89 31.03 -9.99
N MET A 154 -3.19 31.05 -11.30
CA MET A 154 -4.31 31.83 -11.86
C MET A 154 -5.57 31.03 -12.23
N THR A 155 -5.57 29.70 -12.21
CA THR A 155 -6.75 28.88 -12.58
C THR A 155 -7.47 28.19 -11.41
N MET A 156 -7.03 28.39 -10.16
CA MET A 156 -7.70 27.82 -8.98
C MET A 156 -8.67 28.81 -8.30
N HIS A 157 -9.54 29.45 -9.08
CA HIS A 157 -10.78 30.09 -8.58
C HIS A 157 -11.93 29.06 -8.38
N GLY A 158 -11.58 27.84 -7.98
CA GLY A 158 -12.52 26.86 -7.45
C GLY A 158 -12.25 26.66 -5.97
N ARG A 159 -13.26 26.89 -5.11
CA ARG A 159 -13.19 26.77 -3.64
C ARG A 159 -12.60 25.42 -3.19
N SER A 160 -11.28 25.34 -3.01
CA SER A 160 -10.70 24.44 -2.01
C SER A 160 -11.00 25.07 -0.65
N LYS A 161 -11.55 24.30 0.31
CA LYS A 161 -11.68 24.78 1.69
C LYS A 161 -10.28 25.27 2.10
N ARG A 162 -10.17 26.54 2.51
CA ARG A 162 -8.88 27.18 2.83
C ARG A 162 -8.09 26.24 3.74
N ALA A 163 -7.06 25.59 3.20
CA ALA A 163 -6.20 24.71 3.99
C ALA A 163 -5.62 25.57 5.11
N THR A 164 -5.88 25.18 6.36
CA THR A 164 -5.40 25.95 7.51
C THR A 164 -3.90 25.78 7.64
N ARG A 165 -3.25 26.78 8.22
CA ARG A 165 -1.83 26.71 8.58
C ARG A 165 -1.70 26.62 10.10
N ASP A 166 -0.67 25.93 10.57
CA ASP A 166 -0.29 25.92 11.98
C ASP A 166 0.51 27.17 12.36
N GLU A 167 0.92 27.25 13.63
CA GLU A 167 1.72 28.36 14.19
C GLU A 167 3.08 28.53 13.49
N ASN A 168 3.61 27.46 12.88
CA ASN A 168 4.86 27.47 12.12
C ASN A 168 4.65 27.80 10.64
N GLY A 169 3.42 28.15 10.24
CA GLY A 169 3.08 28.51 8.87
C GLY A 169 2.99 27.32 7.91
N LEU A 170 3.02 26.08 8.41
CA LEU A 170 2.87 24.87 7.60
C LEU A 170 1.40 24.60 7.38
N TYR A 171 1.02 24.18 6.17
CA TYR A 171 -0.34 23.69 5.93
C TYR A 171 -0.62 22.50 6.84
N THR A 172 -1.87 22.28 7.28
CA THR A 172 -2.26 21.22 8.22
C THR A 172 -2.74 19.93 7.56
N VAL A 173 -2.83 19.89 6.23
CA VAL A 173 -3.22 18.69 5.47
C VAL A 173 -2.08 17.67 5.45
N ARG A 174 -2.39 16.41 5.75
CA ARG A 174 -1.38 15.36 6.03
C ARG A 174 -1.66 14.03 5.32
N THR A 175 -2.66 13.98 4.44
CA THR A 175 -3.06 12.72 3.79
C THR A 175 -2.30 12.51 2.48
N CYS A 176 -1.54 11.42 2.41
CA CYS A 176 -0.79 10.95 1.25
C CYS A 176 -1.59 9.87 0.51
N SER A 177 -2.02 10.16 -0.72
CA SER A 177 -2.75 9.19 -1.53
C SER A 177 -1.83 8.19 -2.24
N LEU A 178 -2.21 6.92 -2.23
CA LEU A 178 -1.42 5.80 -2.72
C LEU A 178 -2.04 5.15 -3.95
N TYR A 179 -1.19 4.80 -4.90
CA TYR A 179 -1.50 3.83 -5.96
C TYR A 179 -0.77 2.51 -5.66
N LEU A 180 -1.53 1.45 -5.39
CA LEU A 180 -0.99 0.12 -5.09
C LEU A 180 -1.23 -0.83 -6.26
N GLN A 181 -0.17 -1.54 -6.68
CA GLN A 181 -0.20 -2.46 -7.81
C GLN A 181 0.22 -3.86 -7.34
N ALA A 182 -0.53 -4.89 -7.73
CA ALA A 182 -0.11 -6.28 -7.59
C ALA A 182 0.37 -6.78 -8.95
N ASP A 183 1.63 -7.22 -9.04
CA ASP A 183 2.12 -7.81 -10.28
C ASP A 183 1.56 -9.22 -10.50
N HIS A 184 1.78 -9.75 -11.70
CA HIS A 184 1.25 -11.04 -12.10
C HIS A 184 1.84 -12.22 -11.29
N LYS A 185 3.05 -12.08 -10.73
CA LYS A 185 3.66 -13.11 -9.87
C LYS A 185 3.01 -13.13 -8.49
N LEU A 186 2.67 -11.96 -7.94
CA LEU A 186 1.90 -11.87 -6.70
C LEU A 186 0.49 -12.43 -6.89
N TYR A 187 -0.20 -12.05 -7.97
CA TYR A 187 -1.51 -12.58 -8.29
C TYR A 187 -1.48 -14.11 -8.43
N GLU A 188 -0.54 -14.66 -9.19
CA GLU A 188 -0.39 -16.11 -9.38
C GLU A 188 -0.16 -16.84 -8.05
N HIS A 189 0.72 -16.29 -7.20
CA HIS A 189 0.98 -16.87 -5.88
C HIS A 189 -0.27 -16.90 -5.01
N ILE A 190 -0.95 -15.75 -4.88
CA ILE A 190 -2.16 -15.61 -4.07
C ILE A 190 -3.25 -16.51 -4.63
N LYS A 191 -3.50 -16.51 -5.94
CA LYS A 191 -4.51 -17.35 -6.59
C LYS A 191 -4.34 -18.82 -6.23
N ARG A 192 -3.11 -19.33 -6.33
CA ARG A 192 -2.80 -20.73 -6.05
C ARG A 192 -2.88 -21.08 -4.56
N LYS A 193 -2.47 -20.17 -3.67
CA LYS A 193 -2.34 -20.44 -2.23
C LYS A 193 -3.55 -19.97 -1.41
N GLU A 194 -3.86 -18.69 -1.46
CA GLU A 194 -4.82 -18.03 -0.58
C GLU A 194 -6.21 -17.93 -1.26
N GLY A 195 -6.21 -17.67 -2.58
CA GLY A 195 -7.38 -17.46 -3.42
C GLY A 195 -8.12 -18.73 -3.86
N ASN A 196 -7.63 -19.93 -3.53
CA ASN A 196 -8.24 -21.22 -3.90
C ASN A 196 -8.52 -21.40 -5.40
N ASN A 197 -7.67 -20.82 -6.25
CA ASN A 197 -7.80 -20.72 -7.70
C ASN A 197 -9.04 -19.94 -8.19
N ASP A 198 -9.77 -19.29 -7.29
CA ASP A 198 -10.92 -18.46 -7.63
C ASP A 198 -10.48 -17.00 -7.86
N PRO A 199 -10.80 -16.39 -9.02
CA PRO A 199 -10.32 -15.06 -9.36
C PRO A 199 -10.94 -13.96 -8.49
N ILE A 200 -12.22 -14.08 -8.12
CA ILE A 200 -12.90 -13.09 -7.27
C ILE A 200 -12.26 -13.11 -5.89
N ARG A 201 -12.11 -14.30 -5.33
CA ARG A 201 -11.46 -14.47 -4.03
C ARG A 201 -10.01 -13.99 -4.06
N THR A 202 -9.25 -14.31 -5.11
CA THR A 202 -7.87 -13.81 -5.27
C THR A 202 -7.81 -12.29 -5.21
N ARG A 203 -8.79 -11.60 -5.80
CA ARG A 203 -8.89 -10.14 -5.76
C ARG A 203 -9.14 -9.61 -4.36
N GLU A 204 -10.08 -10.23 -3.63
CA GLU A 204 -10.35 -9.89 -2.22
C GLU A 204 -9.11 -10.10 -1.34
N GLU A 205 -8.36 -11.18 -1.57
CA GLU A 205 -7.11 -11.45 -0.86
C GLU A 205 -6.06 -10.35 -1.09
N ILE A 206 -5.89 -9.91 -2.34
CA ILE A 206 -4.95 -8.85 -2.69
C ILE A 206 -5.38 -7.51 -2.07
N VAL A 207 -6.67 -7.20 -2.08
CA VAL A 207 -7.18 -5.97 -1.48
C VAL A 207 -7.04 -6.01 0.05
N GLY A 208 -7.31 -7.16 0.68
CA GLY A 208 -7.07 -7.36 2.11
C GLY A 208 -5.60 -7.24 2.49
N LEU A 209 -4.70 -7.79 1.67
CA LEU A 209 -3.26 -7.61 1.81
C LEU A 209 -2.89 -6.12 1.79
N PHE A 210 -3.35 -5.36 0.80
CA PHE A 210 -3.08 -3.92 0.67
C PHE A 210 -3.62 -3.12 1.85
N TYR A 211 -4.86 -3.36 2.25
CA TYR A 211 -5.47 -2.72 3.41
C TYR A 211 -4.65 -2.98 4.68
N ASN A 212 -4.32 -4.26 4.97
CA ASN A 212 -3.56 -4.64 6.17
C ASN A 212 -2.15 -4.01 6.19
N HIS A 213 -1.53 -3.82 5.03
CA HIS A 213 -0.25 -3.12 4.93
C HIS A 213 -0.39 -1.62 5.21
N ILE A 214 -1.37 -0.95 4.62
CA ILE A 214 -1.57 0.49 4.82
C ILE A 214 -2.05 0.80 6.24
N LYS A 215 -2.87 -0.06 6.84
CA LYS A 215 -3.26 0.08 8.25
C LYS A 215 -2.04 0.03 9.17
N ALA A 216 -1.14 -0.93 8.98
CA ALA A 216 0.10 -1.00 9.76
C ALA A 216 1.02 0.21 9.53
N VAL A 217 1.11 0.71 8.30
CA VAL A 217 1.85 1.96 7.99
C VAL A 217 1.24 3.15 8.74
N ASN A 218 -0.09 3.33 8.69
CA ASN A 218 -0.78 4.42 9.39
C ASN A 218 -0.52 4.39 10.90
N GLU A 219 -0.53 3.21 11.52
CA GLU A 219 -0.23 3.08 12.96
C GLU A 219 1.18 3.58 13.32
N ILE A 220 2.17 3.40 12.43
CA ILE A 220 3.55 3.85 12.65
C ILE A 220 3.66 5.36 12.40
N TYR A 221 3.14 5.84 11.26
CA TYR A 221 3.33 7.22 10.83
C TYR A 221 2.46 8.22 11.58
N GLU A 222 1.20 7.88 11.91
CA GLU A 222 0.33 8.73 12.73
C GLU A 222 0.84 8.83 14.17
N GLY A 223 1.37 7.72 14.69
CA GLY A 223 1.95 7.64 16.03
C GLY A 223 3.30 8.35 16.18
N THR A 224 3.92 8.79 15.08
CA THR A 224 5.24 9.42 15.09
C THR A 224 5.13 10.95 15.07
N ASN A 225 5.90 11.61 15.94
CA ASN A 225 6.05 13.06 15.95
C ASN A 225 7.29 13.48 15.14
N PHE A 226 7.10 13.98 13.93
CA PHE A 226 8.15 14.49 13.07
C PHE A 226 8.46 15.96 13.41
N ASN A 227 9.09 16.18 14.58
CA ASN A 227 9.47 17.51 15.08
C ASN A 227 8.34 18.54 15.05
N GLY A 228 7.15 18.16 15.53
CA GLY A 228 5.95 18.99 15.56
C GLY A 228 4.94 18.65 14.44
N ILE A 229 5.37 17.94 13.41
CA ILE A 229 4.50 17.46 12.32
C ILE A 229 3.93 16.09 12.72
N LYS A 230 2.64 16.04 12.99
CA LYS A 230 1.90 14.83 13.41
C LYS A 230 0.74 14.54 12.45
N GLY A 231 0.17 13.33 12.56
CA GLY A 231 -1.05 12.94 11.85
C GLY A 231 -0.85 12.66 10.36
N LEU A 232 0.34 12.20 9.96
CA LEU A 232 0.57 11.70 8.60
C LEU A 232 -0.27 10.45 8.39
N HIS A 233 -1.11 10.48 7.35
CA HIS A 233 -2.09 9.44 7.08
C HIS A 233 -2.01 9.03 5.61
N PHE A 234 -2.19 7.75 5.32
CA PHE A 234 -2.12 7.17 3.99
C PHE A 234 -3.45 6.54 3.59
N VAL A 235 -3.86 6.81 2.35
CA VAL A 235 -5.12 6.30 1.80
C VAL A 235 -4.88 5.65 0.43
N ILE A 236 -5.53 4.53 0.18
CA ILE A 236 -5.47 3.83 -1.10
C ILE A 236 -6.41 4.55 -2.07
N GLN A 237 -5.86 5.24 -3.05
CA GLN A 237 -6.62 5.95 -4.09
C GLN A 237 -6.79 5.10 -5.35
N ARG A 238 -5.82 4.24 -5.68
CA ARG A 238 -5.95 3.33 -6.80
C ARG A 238 -5.37 1.97 -6.49
N THR A 239 -6.01 0.94 -7.03
CA THR A 239 -5.55 -0.44 -7.01
C THR A 239 -5.53 -0.99 -8.43
N SER A 240 -4.42 -1.56 -8.87
CA SER A 240 -4.36 -2.30 -10.14
C SER A 240 -3.79 -3.69 -9.92
N ILE A 241 -4.43 -4.70 -10.49
CA ILE A 241 -4.05 -6.10 -10.38
C ILE A 241 -3.72 -6.60 -11.77
N TYR A 242 -2.51 -7.09 -11.96
CA TYR A 242 -2.09 -7.71 -13.20
C TYR A 242 -2.14 -9.23 -13.07
N THR A 243 -2.66 -9.92 -14.07
CA THR A 243 -2.74 -11.38 -14.09
C THR A 243 -1.76 -11.99 -15.12
N PRO A 244 -1.37 -13.26 -15.00
CA PRO A 244 -0.39 -13.89 -15.90
C PRO A 244 -0.76 -13.82 -17.39
N GLU A 245 -2.05 -13.78 -17.71
CA GLU A 245 -2.57 -13.72 -19.08
C GLU A 245 -2.21 -12.41 -19.81
N THR A 246 -1.75 -11.39 -19.07
CA THR A 246 -1.29 -10.12 -19.65
C THR A 246 0.15 -10.15 -20.16
N CYS A 247 0.85 -11.27 -20.00
CA CYS A 247 2.24 -11.45 -20.39
C CYS A 247 2.41 -12.66 -21.32
N ASP A 248 3.23 -12.50 -22.36
CA ASP A 248 3.71 -13.57 -23.23
C ASP A 248 5.22 -13.44 -23.43
N LYS A 249 5.98 -14.51 -23.16
CA LYS A 249 7.44 -14.58 -23.30
C LYS A 249 8.19 -13.37 -22.71
N GLY A 250 7.80 -12.97 -21.50
CA GLY A 250 8.43 -11.87 -20.78
C GLY A 250 8.04 -10.47 -21.27
N ARG A 251 7.02 -10.35 -22.13
CA ARG A 251 6.54 -9.08 -22.69
C ARG A 251 5.04 -8.92 -22.50
N PRO A 252 4.50 -7.69 -22.48
CA PRO A 252 3.07 -7.49 -22.44
C PRO A 252 2.41 -8.00 -23.73
N VAL A 253 1.26 -8.65 -23.61
CA VAL A 253 0.43 -9.01 -24.77
C VAL A 253 -0.13 -7.75 -25.45
N ALA A 254 -0.54 -7.85 -26.71
CA ALA A 254 -1.13 -6.72 -27.42
C ALA A 254 -2.35 -6.16 -26.67
N GLY A 255 -2.35 -4.85 -26.40
CA GLY A 255 -3.41 -4.16 -25.65
C GLY A 255 -3.27 -4.22 -24.12
N SER A 256 -2.31 -5.00 -23.59
CA SER A 256 -1.96 -4.96 -22.17
C SER A 256 -0.99 -3.81 -21.90
N ASP A 257 -1.22 -3.08 -20.80
CA ASP A 257 -0.29 -2.07 -20.32
C ASP A 257 0.70 -2.62 -19.27
N ASN A 258 0.58 -3.89 -18.83
CA ASN A 258 1.33 -4.47 -17.71
C ASN A 258 2.85 -4.24 -17.83
N PRO A 259 3.49 -3.44 -16.96
CA PRO A 259 4.91 -3.13 -17.10
C PRO A 259 5.80 -4.22 -16.50
N PHE A 260 5.24 -5.23 -15.84
CA PHE A 260 5.96 -6.18 -14.99
C PHE A 260 6.19 -7.55 -15.62
N CYS A 261 6.05 -7.68 -16.95
CA CYS A 261 6.10 -8.98 -17.63
C CYS A 261 7.49 -9.62 -17.69
N GLU A 262 8.57 -8.86 -17.59
CA GLU A 262 9.92 -9.42 -17.66
C GLU A 262 10.17 -10.39 -16.49
N GLU A 263 10.70 -11.57 -16.79
CA GLU A 263 10.80 -12.69 -15.83
C GLU A 263 11.99 -12.53 -14.88
N ASN A 264 13.17 -12.23 -15.40
CA ASN A 264 14.42 -12.20 -14.63
C ASN A 264 14.88 -10.76 -14.40
N VAL A 265 14.12 -10.03 -13.59
CA VAL A 265 14.35 -8.61 -13.29
C VAL A 265 14.99 -8.45 -11.92
N ASP A 266 16.11 -7.72 -11.85
CA ASP A 266 16.69 -7.31 -10.58
C ASP A 266 15.86 -6.22 -9.89
N VAL A 267 16.06 -6.05 -8.58
CA VAL A 267 15.28 -5.10 -7.77
C VAL A 267 15.29 -3.66 -8.33
N SER A 268 16.42 -3.20 -8.89
CA SER A 268 16.55 -1.85 -9.41
C SER A 268 15.79 -1.66 -10.72
N ASN A 269 15.85 -2.66 -11.60
CA ASN A 269 15.08 -2.69 -12.83
C ASN A 269 13.58 -2.84 -12.55
N PHE A 270 13.17 -3.60 -11.53
CA PHE A 270 11.76 -3.72 -11.15
C PHE A 270 11.19 -2.38 -10.64
N LEU A 271 11.96 -1.64 -9.83
CA LEU A 271 11.60 -0.27 -9.44
C LEU A 271 11.51 0.64 -10.66
N ASN A 272 12.44 0.50 -11.62
CA ASN A 272 12.41 1.27 -12.86
C ASN A 272 11.17 0.96 -13.70
N LEU A 273 10.68 -0.28 -13.75
CA LEU A 273 9.43 -0.65 -14.42
C LEU A 273 8.24 0.06 -13.77
N ASN A 274 8.16 0.05 -12.43
CA ASN A 274 7.12 0.81 -11.72
C ASN A 274 7.23 2.32 -12.01
N SER A 275 8.44 2.85 -12.14
CA SER A 275 8.71 4.28 -12.37
C SER A 275 8.44 4.76 -13.80
N GLN A 276 8.21 3.88 -14.78
CA GLN A 276 7.98 4.25 -16.18
C GLN A 276 6.60 4.88 -16.43
N ARG A 277 5.64 4.65 -15.55
CA ARG A 277 4.28 5.19 -15.70
C ARG A 277 4.14 6.58 -15.10
N ASN A 278 3.11 7.29 -15.53
CA ASN A 278 2.75 8.58 -14.96
C ASN A 278 1.97 8.38 -13.66
N HIS A 279 2.63 8.65 -12.53
CA HIS A 279 2.06 8.58 -11.18
C HIS A 279 1.83 9.97 -10.58
N SER A 280 1.75 11.00 -11.41
CA SER A 280 1.59 12.40 -10.97
C SER A 280 0.30 12.65 -10.18
N ALA A 281 -0.70 11.77 -10.34
CA ALA A 281 -1.99 11.84 -9.65
C ALA A 281 -1.96 11.32 -8.21
N PHE A 282 -0.82 10.76 -7.76
CA PHE A 282 -0.69 10.13 -6.45
C PHE A 282 0.46 10.76 -5.66
N CYS A 283 0.37 10.69 -4.34
CA CYS A 283 1.49 11.02 -3.47
C CYS A 283 2.63 10.01 -3.62
N LEU A 284 2.31 8.71 -3.61
CA LEU A 284 3.23 7.61 -3.88
C LEU A 284 2.56 6.50 -4.69
N ALA A 285 3.37 5.73 -5.44
CA ALA A 285 2.93 4.56 -6.19
C ALA A 285 3.82 3.34 -5.91
N TYR A 286 3.23 2.26 -5.41
CA TYR A 286 3.92 1.04 -5.00
C TYR A 286 3.52 -0.16 -5.84
N ALA A 287 4.48 -1.02 -6.16
CA ALA A 287 4.22 -2.33 -6.73
C ALA A 287 4.66 -3.42 -5.75
N LEU A 288 3.71 -4.29 -5.38
CA LEU A 288 3.96 -5.47 -4.57
C LEU A 288 4.10 -6.69 -5.48
N THR A 289 5.07 -7.55 -5.18
CA THR A 289 5.40 -8.72 -5.99
C THR A 289 5.69 -9.96 -5.13
N PHE A 290 5.75 -11.12 -5.78
CA PHE A 290 6.25 -12.38 -5.20
C PHE A 290 7.51 -12.85 -5.94
N ARG A 291 8.46 -11.93 -6.16
CA ARG A 291 9.76 -12.17 -6.81
C ARG A 291 10.87 -12.20 -5.77
N ASP A 292 11.71 -13.22 -5.81
CA ASP A 292 12.84 -13.38 -4.89
C ASP A 292 14.07 -12.63 -5.42
N PHE A 293 14.35 -11.45 -4.86
CA PHE A 293 15.45 -10.62 -5.33
C PHE A 293 16.80 -11.09 -4.77
N VAL A 294 17.82 -11.01 -5.63
CA VAL A 294 19.21 -11.36 -5.28
C VAL A 294 19.68 -10.55 -4.07
N GLY A 295 20.42 -11.19 -3.16
CA GLY A 295 20.92 -10.57 -1.93
C GLY A 295 19.90 -10.49 -0.79
N GLY A 296 18.69 -11.02 -1.01
CA GLY A 296 17.59 -10.99 -0.06
C GLY A 296 17.10 -9.58 0.21
N THR A 297 16.96 -8.80 -0.85
CA THR A 297 16.35 -7.46 -0.82
C THR A 297 14.83 -7.60 -0.79
N LEU A 298 14.19 -6.95 0.17
CA LEU A 298 12.74 -7.02 0.35
C LEU A 298 11.99 -5.86 -0.29
N GLY A 299 12.67 -4.76 -0.59
CA GLY A 299 12.07 -3.57 -1.17
C GLY A 299 13.12 -2.61 -1.71
N LEU A 300 12.64 -1.63 -2.46
CA LEU A 300 13.46 -0.51 -2.91
C LEU A 300 12.59 0.70 -3.24
N ALA A 301 13.05 1.89 -2.91
CA ALA A 301 12.36 3.15 -3.13
C ALA A 301 13.29 4.29 -3.53
N TRP A 302 12.74 5.28 -4.25
CA TRP A 302 13.46 6.54 -4.51
C TRP A 302 13.45 7.43 -3.26
N VAL A 303 14.64 7.83 -2.81
CA VAL A 303 14.79 8.59 -1.56
C VAL A 303 14.45 10.06 -1.78
N ALA A 304 13.55 10.66 -1.00
CA ALA A 304 13.33 12.11 -1.09
C ALA A 304 14.53 12.91 -0.57
N SER A 305 14.62 14.15 -1.03
CA SER A 305 15.59 15.13 -0.55
C SER A 305 14.90 16.45 -0.27
N PRO A 306 15.30 17.19 0.79
CA PRO A 306 14.82 18.55 1.02
C PRO A 306 15.42 19.53 -0.01
N GLN A 307 16.46 19.13 -0.74
CA GLN A 307 17.08 19.96 -1.77
C GLN A 307 16.14 20.09 -2.98
N TYR A 308 15.88 21.33 -3.40
CA TYR A 308 14.93 21.63 -4.47
C TYR A 308 15.32 21.07 -5.84
N ASN A 309 16.60 20.79 -6.08
CA ASN A 309 17.14 20.27 -7.34
C ASN A 309 17.31 18.74 -7.37
N THR A 310 16.90 18.05 -6.31
CA THR A 310 17.01 16.59 -6.22
C THR A 310 15.60 15.99 -6.27
N ALA A 311 15.28 15.32 -7.37
CA ALA A 311 13.99 14.65 -7.56
C ALA A 311 13.87 13.37 -6.72
N GLY A 312 12.65 12.94 -6.46
CA GLY A 312 12.36 11.64 -5.84
C GLY A 312 11.56 11.74 -4.56
N GLY A 313 10.91 10.61 -4.23
CA GLY A 313 10.04 10.43 -3.08
C GLY A 313 8.70 11.13 -3.22
N ILE A 314 8.08 11.48 -2.09
CA ILE A 314 6.72 11.99 -2.03
C ILE A 314 6.46 13.16 -2.98
N CYS A 315 5.27 13.15 -3.57
CA CYS A 315 4.77 14.24 -4.40
C CYS A 315 5.61 14.56 -5.65
N GLN A 316 6.53 13.69 -6.08
CA GLN A 316 7.19 13.87 -7.38
C GLN A 316 6.17 13.78 -8.54
N VAL A 317 6.46 14.44 -9.66
CA VAL A 317 5.69 14.34 -10.92
C VAL A 317 6.40 13.46 -11.94
N TYR A 318 5.64 13.03 -12.95
CA TYR A 318 6.17 12.44 -14.16
C TYR A 318 6.91 13.48 -14.99
N GLN A 319 8.23 13.31 -15.14
CA GLN A 319 9.09 14.24 -15.87
C GLN A 319 10.29 13.55 -16.50
N ARG A 320 11.06 14.28 -17.30
CA ARG A 320 12.24 13.77 -18.00
C ARG A 320 13.48 13.76 -17.12
N TYR A 321 14.27 12.71 -17.25
CA TYR A 321 15.54 12.50 -16.57
C TYR A 321 16.60 12.03 -17.56
N ASN A 322 17.84 12.42 -17.34
CA ASN A 322 18.96 11.98 -18.17
C ASN A 322 19.61 10.72 -17.55
N GLU A 323 19.51 9.60 -18.26
CA GLU A 323 20.12 8.29 -17.93
C GLU A 323 21.47 8.06 -18.63
N GLY A 324 22.20 9.14 -18.95
CA GLY A 324 23.49 9.06 -19.60
C GLY A 324 23.38 8.46 -21.00
N SER A 325 23.92 7.26 -21.21
CA SER A 325 23.97 6.60 -22.52
C SER A 325 22.59 6.19 -23.06
N ARG A 326 21.57 6.05 -22.19
CA ARG A 326 20.18 5.78 -22.60
C ARG A 326 19.41 7.04 -23.01
N GLY A 327 20.02 8.23 -22.85
CA GLY A 327 19.40 9.50 -23.17
C GLY A 327 18.34 9.94 -22.15
N TRP A 328 17.39 10.74 -22.63
CA TRP A 328 16.33 11.32 -21.80
C TRP A 328 15.11 10.40 -21.76
N VAL A 329 14.71 9.99 -20.56
CA VAL A 329 13.54 9.13 -20.33
C VAL A 329 12.57 9.80 -19.36
N PHE A 330 11.27 9.59 -19.58
CA PHE A 330 10.27 10.03 -18.63
C PHE A 330 10.11 9.02 -17.50
N ARG A 331 10.06 9.51 -16.26
CA ARG A 331 9.81 8.68 -15.08
C ARG A 331 8.98 9.41 -14.03
N SER A 332 8.36 8.64 -13.16
CA SER A 332 7.83 9.11 -11.88
C SER A 332 8.71 8.53 -10.77
N LEU A 333 9.40 9.39 -10.01
CA LEU A 333 10.26 8.96 -8.91
C LEU A 333 9.56 9.03 -7.53
N ASN A 334 8.22 9.09 -7.51
CA ASN A 334 7.39 8.92 -6.31
C ASN A 334 7.00 7.44 -6.12
N THR A 335 7.95 6.54 -6.37
CA THR A 335 7.70 5.09 -6.45
C THR A 335 8.52 4.29 -5.45
N GLY A 336 7.99 3.12 -5.13
CA GLY A 336 8.67 2.06 -4.39
C GLY A 336 8.16 0.69 -4.79
N ILE A 337 8.86 -0.35 -4.35
CA ILE A 337 8.49 -1.75 -4.58
C ILE A 337 8.72 -2.56 -3.29
N VAL A 338 7.92 -3.61 -3.11
CA VAL A 338 8.07 -4.56 -1.99
C VAL A 338 7.82 -5.98 -2.49
N THR A 339 8.63 -6.94 -2.05
CA THR A 339 8.40 -8.36 -2.29
C THR A 339 7.97 -9.08 -1.01
N LEU A 340 7.08 -10.07 -1.16
CA LEU A 340 6.61 -10.92 -0.07
C LEU A 340 7.34 -12.27 0.01
N VAL A 341 8.44 -12.44 -0.73
CA VAL A 341 9.27 -13.64 -0.73
C VAL A 341 10.75 -13.29 -0.54
N ASN A 342 11.47 -14.16 0.16
CA ASN A 342 12.89 -14.05 0.37
C ASN A 342 13.51 -15.43 0.56
N TYR A 343 14.57 -15.75 -0.19
CA TYR A 343 15.24 -17.05 -0.17
C TYR A 343 14.23 -18.22 -0.27
N GLY A 344 13.29 -18.12 -1.20
CA GLY A 344 12.22 -19.08 -1.47
C GLY A 344 11.11 -19.17 -0.41
N ASN A 345 11.18 -18.40 0.67
CA ASN A 345 10.21 -18.44 1.76
C ASN A 345 9.33 -17.18 1.77
N ARG A 346 8.05 -17.35 2.10
CA ARG A 346 7.15 -16.21 2.32
C ARG A 346 7.65 -15.39 3.51
N VAL A 347 7.73 -14.08 3.33
CA VAL A 347 8.05 -13.13 4.39
C VAL A 347 6.87 -13.08 5.37
N PRO A 348 7.10 -13.17 6.69
CA PRO A 348 6.02 -13.05 7.68
C PRO A 348 5.25 -11.73 7.51
N THR A 349 3.93 -11.77 7.71
CA THR A 349 3.04 -10.62 7.45
C THR A 349 3.51 -9.35 8.18
N ARG A 350 3.92 -9.47 9.44
CA ARG A 350 4.43 -8.32 10.22
C ARG A 350 5.67 -7.70 9.59
N VAL A 351 6.55 -8.50 9.01
CA VAL A 351 7.83 -8.03 8.44
C VAL A 351 7.61 -7.37 7.08
N SER A 352 6.67 -7.88 6.28
CA SER A 352 6.32 -7.23 5.02
C SER A 352 5.65 -5.87 5.23
N GLN A 353 4.84 -5.73 6.28
CA GLN A 353 4.30 -4.43 6.73
C GLN A 353 5.42 -3.44 7.11
N LEU A 354 6.39 -3.88 7.92
CA LEU A 354 7.54 -3.05 8.29
C LEU A 354 8.44 -2.71 7.11
N THR A 355 8.58 -3.64 6.15
CA THR A 355 9.30 -3.39 4.89
C THR A 355 8.63 -2.28 4.10
N LEU A 356 7.30 -2.32 3.93
CA LEU A 356 6.60 -1.23 3.25
C LEU A 356 6.80 0.11 3.97
N ALA A 357 6.68 0.14 5.30
CA ALA A 357 6.88 1.36 6.07
C ALA A 357 8.34 1.89 5.99
N HIS A 358 9.33 1.00 5.88
CA HIS A 358 10.74 1.34 5.62
C HIS A 358 10.92 2.00 4.25
N GLU A 359 10.38 1.40 3.18
CA GLU A 359 10.48 1.97 1.83
C GLU A 359 9.77 3.32 1.73
N ILE A 360 8.62 3.48 2.40
CA ILE A 360 7.96 4.78 2.49
C ILE A 360 8.86 5.76 3.26
N GLY A 361 9.63 5.31 4.25
CA GLY A 361 10.55 6.15 5.02
C GLY A 361 11.65 6.75 4.12
N HIS A 362 12.14 5.97 3.16
CA HIS A 362 12.98 6.47 2.08
C HIS A 362 12.27 7.52 1.23
N ASN A 363 11.03 7.26 0.79
CA ASN A 363 10.26 8.25 0.02
C ASN A 363 9.98 9.55 0.80
N PHE A 364 10.01 9.52 2.13
CA PHE A 364 9.95 10.71 3.00
C PHE A 364 11.32 11.32 3.30
N GLY A 365 12.40 10.69 2.83
CA GLY A 365 13.75 11.26 2.80
C GLY A 365 14.70 10.76 3.88
N SER A 366 14.32 9.71 4.62
CA SER A 366 15.26 9.10 5.55
C SER A 366 16.26 8.21 4.81
N PRO A 367 17.57 8.41 4.99
CA PRO A 367 18.56 7.37 4.70
C PRO A 367 18.47 6.24 5.74
N HIS A 368 19.34 5.24 5.60
CA HIS A 368 19.47 4.20 6.62
C HIS A 368 20.08 4.71 7.92
N ASP A 369 19.63 4.16 9.04
CA ASP A 369 20.19 4.42 10.37
C ASP A 369 21.56 3.74 10.57
N TYR A 370 22.43 4.39 11.37
CA TYR A 370 23.72 3.89 11.85
C TYR A 370 23.94 4.38 13.30
N PRO A 371 24.62 3.62 14.21
CA PRO A 371 25.24 2.30 14.06
C PRO A 371 24.28 1.11 14.26
N LEU A 372 24.78 -0.12 14.01
CA LEU A 372 24.01 -1.36 14.16
C LEU A 372 23.99 -1.84 15.62
N GLY A 373 22.91 -2.52 16.03
CA GLY A 373 22.93 -3.41 17.21
C GLY A 373 22.42 -2.79 18.51
N LEU A 374 21.28 -2.09 18.46
CA LEU A 374 20.64 -1.57 19.67
C LEU A 374 20.01 -2.70 20.52
N PRO A 375 20.04 -2.62 21.87
CA PRO A 375 19.45 -3.61 22.77
C PRO A 375 17.97 -3.92 22.44
N ASP A 376 17.17 -2.86 22.28
CA ASP A 376 15.74 -2.92 21.95
C ASP A 376 15.47 -3.13 20.44
N GLY A 377 16.49 -3.53 19.69
CA GLY A 377 16.43 -3.72 18.25
C GLY A 377 16.68 -2.45 17.47
N ASN A 378 17.02 -2.63 16.20
CA ASN A 378 17.22 -1.49 15.31
C ASN A 378 15.88 -0.84 14.97
N PHE A 379 15.92 0.46 14.67
CA PHE A 379 14.76 1.20 14.19
C PHE A 379 14.37 0.80 12.77
N ILE A 380 13.21 1.26 12.32
CA ILE A 380 12.63 0.84 11.04
C ILE A 380 13.53 1.11 9.84
N MET A 381 14.34 2.19 9.85
CA MET A 381 15.24 2.56 8.75
C MET A 381 16.60 1.84 8.83
N PHE A 382 16.69 0.72 9.51
CA PHE A 382 17.88 -0.11 9.51
C PHE A 382 18.17 -0.70 8.12
N ALA A 383 19.43 -0.67 7.67
CA ALA A 383 19.82 -1.10 6.32
C ALA A 383 19.60 -2.59 5.98
N SER A 384 19.25 -3.41 6.97
CA SER A 384 18.87 -4.81 6.76
C SER A 384 17.43 -5.01 7.20
N ALA A 385 16.76 -6.01 6.63
CA ALA A 385 15.41 -6.40 7.03
C ALA A 385 15.31 -6.49 8.56
N THR A 386 14.39 -5.74 9.13
CA THR A 386 14.06 -5.82 10.55
C THR A 386 13.38 -7.16 10.82
N SER A 387 13.59 -7.70 12.02
CA SER A 387 13.01 -8.97 12.42
C SER A 387 11.57 -8.83 12.92
N GLY A 388 11.08 -7.61 13.11
CA GLY A 388 9.70 -7.33 13.53
C GLY A 388 9.36 -7.75 14.96
N ASP A 389 10.27 -8.43 15.65
CA ASP A 389 10.12 -8.99 16.99
C ASP A 389 10.48 -8.00 18.10
N LYS A 390 11.16 -6.90 17.77
CA LYS A 390 11.64 -5.94 18.75
C LYS A 390 10.89 -4.61 18.73
N VAL A 391 10.80 -3.98 19.90
CA VAL A 391 10.03 -2.75 20.14
C VAL A 391 10.41 -1.60 19.20
N ASN A 392 11.69 -1.45 18.85
CA ASN A 392 12.13 -0.38 17.95
C ASN A 392 11.83 -0.66 16.47
N ASN A 393 11.54 -1.91 16.07
CA ASN A 393 11.38 -2.26 14.66
C ASN A 393 10.20 -1.55 14.00
N ALA A 394 9.21 -1.11 14.79
CA ALA A 394 8.06 -0.32 14.35
C ALA A 394 8.16 1.18 14.69
N LYS A 395 9.36 1.69 14.99
CA LYS A 395 9.61 3.09 15.34
C LYS A 395 10.68 3.70 14.44
N PHE A 396 10.56 5.00 14.18
CA PHE A 396 11.64 5.78 13.58
C PHE A 396 12.68 6.19 14.62
N SER A 397 13.95 6.19 14.23
CA SER A 397 15.03 6.74 15.04
C SER A 397 14.93 8.28 15.11
N PRO A 398 15.62 8.92 16.06
CA PRO A 398 15.76 10.38 16.05
C PRO A 398 16.36 10.93 14.74
N CYS A 399 17.30 10.20 14.12
CA CYS A 399 17.91 10.58 12.85
C CYS A 399 16.89 10.53 11.70
N SER A 400 16.12 9.44 11.64
CA SER A 400 15.05 9.29 10.65
C SER A 400 14.00 10.38 10.81
N ILE A 401 13.59 10.67 12.05
CA ILE A 401 12.66 11.76 12.38
C ILE A 401 13.19 13.10 11.84
N ALA A 402 14.47 13.44 12.08
CA ALA A 402 15.05 14.69 11.62
C ALA A 402 15.09 14.82 10.08
N ASN A 403 15.47 13.75 9.38
CA ASN A 403 15.53 13.73 7.91
C ASN A 403 14.14 13.85 7.28
N ILE A 404 13.18 13.07 7.76
CA ILE A 404 11.78 13.12 7.30
C ILE A 404 11.17 14.49 7.57
N SER A 405 11.40 15.05 8.76
CA SER A 405 10.91 16.39 9.12
C SER A 405 11.41 17.44 8.14
N SER A 406 12.68 17.36 7.70
CA SER A 406 13.28 18.31 6.77
C SER A 406 12.59 18.31 5.41
N VAL A 407 12.25 17.13 4.86
CA VAL A 407 11.48 17.02 3.62
C VAL A 407 10.05 17.52 3.82
N LEU A 408 9.41 17.13 4.92
CA LEU A 408 8.04 17.54 5.23
C LEU A 408 7.91 19.06 5.36
N HIS A 409 8.89 19.74 5.97
CA HIS A 409 8.89 21.21 6.04
C HIS A 409 8.84 21.84 4.65
N VAL A 410 9.67 21.38 3.70
CA VAL A 410 9.70 21.91 2.33
C VAL A 410 8.38 21.64 1.60
N VAL A 411 7.84 20.43 1.72
CA VAL A 411 6.57 20.04 1.09
C VAL A 411 5.41 20.84 1.69
N LEU A 412 5.31 20.92 3.02
CA LEU A 412 4.18 21.53 3.73
C LEU A 412 4.19 23.06 3.78
N GLN A 413 5.29 23.71 3.39
CA GLN A 413 5.30 25.15 3.11
C GLN A 413 4.61 25.48 1.77
N SER A 414 4.65 24.54 0.83
CA SER A 414 4.06 24.70 -0.50
C SER A 414 2.54 24.59 -0.44
N VAL A 415 1.84 25.41 -1.25
CA VAL A 415 0.37 25.38 -1.35
C VAL A 415 -0.08 23.96 -1.74
N PRO A 416 -1.03 23.34 -1.02
CA PRO A 416 -1.59 22.05 -1.38
C PRO A 416 -2.24 22.13 -2.76
N ILE A 417 -1.90 21.19 -3.62
CA ILE A 417 -2.47 21.05 -4.95
C ILE A 417 -3.13 19.69 -5.05
N ASP A 418 -4.28 19.66 -5.70
CA ASP A 418 -4.94 18.43 -6.07
C ASP A 418 -4.10 17.70 -7.14
N PRO A 419 -3.47 16.56 -6.80
CA PRO A 419 -2.58 15.86 -7.73
C PRO A 419 -3.33 15.35 -8.97
N THR A 420 -4.66 15.17 -8.91
CA THR A 420 -5.47 14.68 -10.04
C THR A 420 -5.67 15.73 -11.14
N ARG A 421 -5.50 17.02 -10.83
CA ARG A 421 -5.80 18.15 -11.75
C ARG A 421 -4.65 18.52 -12.68
N HIS A 422 -3.73 17.60 -12.95
CA HIS A 422 -2.63 17.79 -13.91
C HIS A 422 -1.87 19.11 -13.69
N SER A 423 -1.44 19.37 -12.46
CA SER A 423 -0.47 20.44 -12.19
C SER A 423 0.94 19.91 -12.47
N GLY A 424 1.64 20.50 -13.43
CA GLY A 424 3.09 20.32 -13.58
C GLY A 424 3.87 20.78 -12.33
N PRO A 425 5.21 20.70 -12.35
CA PRO A 425 6.05 21.24 -11.29
C PRO A 425 5.66 22.68 -10.93
N VAL A 426 5.67 23.00 -9.64
CA VAL A 426 5.21 24.30 -9.14
C VAL A 426 6.38 25.28 -9.15
N GLY A 427 6.50 26.08 -10.20
CA GLY A 427 7.48 27.17 -10.24
C GLY A 427 8.93 26.70 -10.35
N ALA A 428 9.86 27.54 -9.88
CA ALA A 428 11.30 27.25 -9.86
C ALA A 428 11.69 26.14 -8.85
N LEU A 429 10.74 25.61 -8.07
CA LEU A 429 10.96 24.60 -7.05
C LEU A 429 10.41 23.25 -7.55
N MET A 430 11.25 22.22 -7.63
CA MET A 430 10.81 20.88 -8.07
C MET A 430 9.97 20.13 -7.02
N LYS A 431 9.59 20.79 -5.92
CA LYS A 431 8.84 20.21 -4.80
C LYS A 431 7.44 20.81 -4.78
N ARG A 432 6.43 19.95 -4.68
CA ARG A 432 5.01 20.34 -4.59
C ARG A 432 4.36 19.68 -3.37
N ASN A 433 3.30 20.29 -2.88
CA ASN A 433 2.47 19.70 -1.85
C ASN A 433 1.29 18.98 -2.49
N CYS A 434 1.35 17.64 -2.50
CA CYS A 434 0.28 16.79 -3.00
C CYS A 434 -0.63 16.24 -1.89
N PHE A 435 -0.41 16.64 -0.64
CA PHE A 435 -1.24 16.16 0.46
C PHE A 435 -2.63 16.76 0.39
N GLN A 436 -3.60 15.90 0.65
CA GLN A 436 -5.02 16.26 0.65
C GLN A 436 -5.52 16.37 2.09
N GLY A 437 -6.60 17.11 2.29
CA GLY A 437 -7.33 17.02 3.56
C GLY A 437 -8.06 15.69 3.60
N GLN A 438 -8.13 15.06 4.77
CA GLN A 438 -9.10 13.99 4.98
C GLN A 438 -10.47 14.55 4.60
N CYS A 439 -11.16 13.92 3.65
CA CYS A 439 -12.55 14.27 3.39
C CYS A 439 -13.30 14.02 4.70
N PRO A 440 -13.88 15.03 5.36
CA PRO A 440 -14.68 14.76 6.54
C PRO A 440 -15.83 13.85 6.09
N SER A 441 -15.94 12.68 6.71
CA SER A 441 -17.16 11.87 6.67
C SER A 441 -18.34 12.81 6.80
N THR A 442 -19.13 12.95 5.74
CA THR A 442 -20.21 13.94 5.68
C THR A 442 -21.42 13.48 6.48
N ARG A 443 -21.26 13.26 7.79
CA ARG A 443 -22.37 13.43 8.72
C ARG A 443 -22.64 14.93 8.86
N ASN A 444 -23.87 15.32 8.57
CA ASN A 444 -24.46 16.68 8.66
C ASN A 444 -24.20 17.63 7.50
N LYS A 445 -24.87 17.41 6.34
CA LYS A 445 -25.43 18.53 5.52
C LYS A 445 -26.45 18.18 4.42
N ARG A 446 -27.12 17.01 4.48
CA ARG A 446 -28.23 16.69 3.55
C ARG A 446 -29.62 16.53 4.18
N GLN A 447 -29.81 16.98 5.42
CA GLN A 447 -31.16 17.14 6.01
C GLN A 447 -31.41 18.59 6.41
N ARG A 448 -31.45 19.51 5.44
CA ARG A 448 -32.09 20.84 5.63
C ARG A 448 -32.28 21.61 4.33
N ARG A 449 -32.77 20.97 3.26
CA ARG A 449 -33.35 21.69 2.10
C ARG A 449 -34.51 20.92 1.47
N HIS A 450 -35.49 20.55 2.29
CA HIS A 450 -36.87 20.39 1.83
C HIS A 450 -37.78 20.98 2.91
N ARG A 451 -37.87 22.32 2.91
CA ARG A 451 -39.06 23.00 3.42
C ARG A 451 -39.70 23.70 2.23
N SER A 452 -40.89 23.19 1.94
CA SER A 452 -41.92 23.61 1.01
C SER A 452 -42.06 25.14 1.02
N ARG A 453 -41.93 25.77 -0.16
CA ARG A 453 -42.46 27.12 -0.39
C ARG A 453 -43.86 26.97 -0.96
N ALA A 454 -44.87 27.22 -0.12
CA ALA A 454 -46.21 27.58 -0.58
C ALA A 454 -46.19 29.05 -1.05
N PRO A 455 -47.00 29.44 -2.06
CA PRO A 455 -47.03 30.79 -2.58
C PRO A 455 -48.02 31.64 -1.80
N VAL A 456 -47.67 32.88 -1.46
CA VAL A 456 -48.66 33.90 -1.05
C VAL A 456 -48.35 35.23 -1.74
N ALA A 457 -49.47 35.77 -2.24
CA ALA A 457 -49.83 36.96 -2.98
C ALA A 457 -49.05 38.28 -2.84
N VAL A 458 -49.23 39.03 -3.93
CA VAL A 458 -48.90 40.42 -4.29
C VAL A 458 -49.49 41.47 -3.33
N ALA A 459 -48.75 42.56 -3.09
CA ALA A 459 -49.33 43.90 -2.94
C ALA A 459 -48.31 45.00 -3.31
N THR A 460 -48.84 46.04 -3.94
CA THR A 460 -48.26 47.13 -4.75
C THR A 460 -47.86 48.39 -3.96
N SER A 461 -46.86 49.15 -4.45
CA SER A 461 -46.89 50.63 -4.67
C SER A 461 -45.44 51.14 -4.91
N GLY A 462 -45.08 51.68 -6.08
CA GLY A 462 -45.06 53.12 -6.42
C GLY A 462 -43.72 53.76 -5.97
N GLY A 463 -42.91 54.49 -6.74
CA GLY A 463 -42.90 55.04 -8.10
C GLY A 463 -41.57 55.83 -8.25
N GLY A 464 -41.17 56.21 -9.47
CA GLY A 464 -40.10 57.20 -9.71
C GLY A 464 -39.03 56.85 -10.75
N GLN A 465 -39.18 57.41 -11.95
CA GLN A 465 -38.26 57.45 -13.11
C GLN A 465 -37.18 58.59 -12.97
N PRO A 466 -36.30 58.95 -13.97
CA PRO A 466 -35.96 58.33 -15.29
C PRO A 466 -34.44 58.32 -15.74
N ARG A 467 -34.12 57.44 -16.72
CA ARG A 467 -33.31 57.62 -17.99
C ARG A 467 -31.76 57.83 -18.00
N PRO A 468 -31.05 57.66 -19.16
CA PRO A 468 -31.35 56.90 -20.42
C PRO A 468 -30.16 56.15 -21.13
N ASN A 469 -30.57 55.34 -22.14
CA ASN A 469 -29.96 55.06 -23.47
C ASN A 469 -28.65 54.27 -23.69
N ALA A 470 -28.75 53.16 -24.45
CA ALA A 470 -28.26 52.97 -25.84
C ALA A 470 -28.50 51.50 -26.29
N GLN A 471 -29.49 51.22 -27.16
CA GLN A 471 -29.41 51.01 -28.63
C GLN A 471 -28.71 49.72 -29.12
N ALA A 472 -29.52 48.84 -29.72
CA ALA A 472 -29.16 47.69 -30.58
C ALA A 472 -28.91 48.13 -32.05
N PRO A 473 -28.42 47.25 -32.95
CA PRO A 473 -29.31 46.58 -33.94
C PRO A 473 -28.75 45.19 -34.44
N PRO A 474 -29.20 44.58 -35.58
CA PRO A 474 -30.47 43.86 -35.72
C PRO A 474 -30.35 42.43 -36.32
N SER A 475 -31.53 41.85 -36.53
CA SER A 475 -32.02 40.51 -36.94
C SER A 475 -31.58 39.88 -38.28
N ALA A 476 -31.71 38.53 -38.37
CA ALA A 476 -32.09 37.80 -39.60
C ALA A 476 -32.93 36.50 -39.36
N SER A 477 -34.13 36.50 -39.95
CA SER A 477 -35.00 35.44 -40.54
C SER A 477 -35.12 33.99 -40.00
N ARG A 478 -36.26 33.75 -39.31
CA ARG A 478 -37.43 32.87 -39.60
C ARG A 478 -37.33 31.63 -40.55
N ALA A 479 -37.72 30.46 -40.05
CA ALA A 479 -38.52 29.40 -40.72
C ALA A 479 -39.16 28.48 -39.63
N ALA A 480 -40.47 28.58 -39.39
CA ALA A 480 -41.56 27.73 -39.91
C ALA A 480 -41.90 26.51 -39.01
N ALA A 481 -43.09 26.56 -38.42
CA ALA A 481 -43.66 25.63 -37.45
C ALA A 481 -44.32 24.41 -38.11
N ARG A 482 -44.36 23.28 -37.40
CA ARG A 482 -45.27 22.15 -37.68
C ARG A 482 -45.94 21.66 -36.39
N ALA A 483 -47.15 21.13 -36.59
CA ALA A 483 -48.27 21.12 -35.67
C ALA A 483 -48.24 20.03 -34.58
N SER A 484 -49.04 20.32 -33.55
CA SER A 484 -49.32 19.58 -32.32
C SER A 484 -50.02 18.24 -32.51
N ALA A 485 -49.64 17.24 -31.70
CA ALA A 485 -50.39 16.00 -31.47
C ALA A 485 -51.21 16.08 -30.16
N PRO A 486 -52.37 15.42 -30.06
CA PRO A 486 -53.27 15.51 -28.91
C PRO A 486 -52.81 14.68 -27.69
N PRO A 487 -53.24 15.03 -26.46
CA PRO A 487 -52.84 14.34 -25.24
C PRO A 487 -53.61 13.03 -25.00
N LEU A 488 -52.91 12.04 -24.45
CA LEU A 488 -53.43 10.74 -23.97
C LEU A 488 -54.23 10.91 -22.65
N PRO A 489 -55.21 10.03 -22.37
CA PRO A 489 -56.06 10.09 -21.18
C PRO A 489 -55.33 9.62 -19.90
N PRO A 490 -55.78 10.01 -18.70
CA PRO A 490 -55.10 9.74 -17.44
C PRO A 490 -55.22 8.27 -17.01
N ALA A 491 -54.11 7.68 -16.56
CA ALA A 491 -54.07 6.35 -15.96
C ALA A 491 -54.64 6.36 -14.52
N ALA A 492 -55.29 5.26 -14.15
CA ALA A 492 -55.92 5.00 -12.86
C ALA A 492 -54.92 4.99 -11.67
N PRO A 493 -55.37 5.27 -10.44
CA PRO A 493 -54.49 5.38 -9.27
C PRO A 493 -54.02 4.00 -8.79
N VAL A 494 -52.70 3.85 -8.62
CA VAL A 494 -52.05 2.68 -8.01
C VAL A 494 -52.06 2.85 -6.48
N PRO A 495 -52.34 1.79 -5.67
CA PRO A 495 -52.43 1.91 -4.22
C PRO A 495 -51.06 2.20 -3.56
N VAL A 496 -51.08 3.11 -2.58
CA VAL A 496 -49.96 3.43 -1.69
C VAL A 496 -49.72 2.26 -0.72
N PRO A 497 -48.50 1.69 -0.60
CA PRO A 497 -48.18 0.79 0.50
C PRO A 497 -47.97 1.59 1.78
N LEU A 498 -48.62 1.15 2.86
CA LEU A 498 -48.42 1.67 4.21
C LEU A 498 -46.95 1.59 4.63
N ILE A 499 -46.45 2.70 5.17
CA ILE A 499 -45.17 2.80 5.87
C ILE A 499 -45.28 2.01 7.18
N GLN A 500 -44.54 0.90 7.29
CA GLN A 500 -44.21 0.33 8.60
C GLN A 500 -43.00 1.06 9.17
N ALA A 501 -43.23 1.73 10.31
CA ALA A 501 -42.18 2.23 11.18
C ALA A 501 -41.48 1.03 11.82
N GLY A 502 -40.21 0.82 11.48
CA GLY A 502 -39.34 -0.15 12.10
C GLY A 502 -37.90 0.25 11.86
N SER A 503 -37.33 1.03 12.77
CA SER A 503 -35.89 1.19 12.87
C SER A 503 -35.30 -0.20 13.18
N ALA A 504 -34.66 -0.81 12.20
CA ALA A 504 -33.86 -2.01 12.44
C ALA A 504 -32.80 -1.67 13.50
N PRO A 505 -32.64 -2.48 14.56
CA PRO A 505 -31.55 -2.30 15.49
C PRO A 505 -30.21 -2.46 14.75
N PRO A 506 -29.13 -1.80 15.20
CA PRO A 506 -27.80 -2.04 14.65
C PRO A 506 -27.53 -3.55 14.70
N GLN A 507 -26.97 -4.10 13.62
CA GLN A 507 -26.59 -5.51 13.58
C GLN A 507 -25.75 -5.84 14.82
N PRO A 508 -26.01 -6.97 15.50
CA PRO A 508 -25.22 -7.33 16.67
C PRO A 508 -23.76 -7.50 16.23
N ALA A 509 -22.85 -6.86 16.96
CA ALA A 509 -21.43 -7.09 16.78
C ALA A 509 -21.17 -8.60 16.89
N ALA A 510 -20.65 -9.21 15.83
CA ALA A 510 -20.33 -10.62 15.83
C ALA A 510 -19.13 -10.82 16.77
N VAL A 511 -19.34 -11.56 17.86
CA VAL A 511 -18.23 -12.04 18.69
C VAL A 511 -17.64 -13.24 17.98
N LEU A 512 -16.53 -13.03 17.26
CA LEU A 512 -15.78 -14.15 16.69
C LEU A 512 -14.81 -14.66 17.76
N VAL A 513 -15.01 -15.91 18.18
CA VAL A 513 -14.03 -16.59 19.03
C VAL A 513 -13.03 -17.27 18.12
N VAL A 514 -11.79 -16.80 18.14
CA VAL A 514 -10.70 -17.49 17.44
C VAL A 514 -10.15 -18.53 18.41
N GLU A 515 -10.68 -19.75 18.32
CA GLU A 515 -10.30 -20.87 19.18
C GLU A 515 -9.26 -21.79 18.49
N PRO A 516 -8.27 -22.31 19.22
CA PRO A 516 -7.51 -23.47 18.76
C PRO A 516 -8.38 -24.74 18.84
N PRO A 517 -8.08 -25.79 18.04
CA PRO A 517 -8.83 -27.05 18.12
C PRO A 517 -8.74 -27.70 19.50
N PRO A 518 -9.75 -28.53 19.87
CA PRO A 518 -9.75 -29.24 21.14
C PRO A 518 -8.53 -30.17 21.27
N PRO A 519 -7.99 -30.36 22.49
CA PRO A 519 -6.87 -31.25 22.71
C PRO A 519 -7.30 -32.69 22.42
N TYR A 520 -6.69 -33.33 21.41
CA TYR A 520 -6.80 -34.77 21.27
C TYR A 520 -6.02 -35.44 22.40
N THR A 521 -6.74 -36.22 23.20
CA THR A 521 -6.17 -37.30 24.00
C THR A 521 -5.37 -38.21 23.08
N ALA A 522 -4.12 -38.47 23.44
CA ALA A 522 -3.30 -39.47 22.77
C ALA A 522 -3.96 -40.84 22.95
N ALA A 523 -4.68 -41.31 21.93
CA ALA A 523 -5.18 -42.67 21.84
C ALA A 523 -4.37 -43.42 20.77
N ALA A 524 -3.57 -44.35 21.26
CA ALA A 524 -3.04 -45.56 20.63
C ALA A 524 -2.80 -45.55 19.10
N ASP A 525 -1.51 -45.56 18.79
CA ASP A 525 -0.84 -46.06 17.58
C ASP A 525 -1.42 -47.40 17.05
N PRO A 526 -1.79 -47.50 15.76
CA PRO A 526 -1.80 -48.76 15.05
C PRO A 526 -0.99 -48.62 13.75
N GLY A 527 0.34 -48.64 13.87
CA GLY A 527 1.25 -48.57 12.73
C GLY A 527 2.43 -49.52 12.77
N SER A 528 2.37 -50.62 13.54
CA SER A 528 3.39 -51.68 13.54
C SER A 528 2.99 -52.83 12.61
N ALA A 529 3.12 -52.61 11.29
CA ALA A 529 3.36 -53.68 10.31
C ALA A 529 3.71 -53.05 8.97
N LEU A 530 4.98 -53.17 8.56
CA LEU A 530 5.45 -53.57 7.22
C LEU A 530 6.91 -53.14 7.08
N GLY A 531 7.77 -54.15 6.97
CA GLY A 531 9.22 -54.04 7.08
C GLY A 531 9.91 -53.38 5.89
N GLY A 532 10.91 -52.56 6.21
CA GLY A 532 11.95 -52.12 5.28
C GLY A 532 13.30 -52.80 5.60
N PRO A 533 14.12 -53.17 4.60
CA PRO A 533 15.33 -53.96 4.79
C PRO A 533 16.50 -53.16 5.40
N ARG A 534 17.19 -53.81 6.36
CA ARG A 534 18.45 -53.36 6.98
C ARG A 534 19.65 -53.56 6.03
N ARG A 535 20.54 -52.57 5.97
CA ARG A 535 22.00 -52.62 5.69
C ARG A 535 22.49 -51.15 5.69
N GLY A 536 23.54 -50.69 6.34
CA GLY A 536 24.56 -51.22 7.23
C GLY A 536 25.54 -50.06 7.46
N HIS A 537 25.79 -49.68 8.72
CA HIS A 537 26.72 -48.60 9.08
C HIS A 537 28.17 -49.01 8.77
N ARG A 538 28.91 -48.16 8.06
CA ARG A 538 30.39 -48.17 8.08
C ARG A 538 30.90 -46.79 8.50
N ARG A 539 31.56 -46.76 9.67
CA ARG A 539 32.25 -45.61 10.27
C ARG A 539 33.46 -45.23 9.42
N ASN A 540 33.64 -43.94 9.13
CA ASN A 540 34.92 -43.41 8.65
C ASN A 540 35.59 -42.58 9.74
N LYS A 541 36.77 -43.05 10.16
CA LYS A 541 37.71 -42.43 11.10
C LYS A 541 38.79 -41.71 10.27
N ARG A 542 39.07 -40.46 10.63
CA ARG A 542 40.13 -39.60 10.08
C ARG A 542 41.52 -40.14 10.43
N GLN A 543 42.46 -40.11 9.48
CA GLN A 543 43.90 -39.98 9.75
C GLN A 543 44.65 -39.45 8.53
N THR A 544 45.85 -38.95 8.80
CA THR A 544 46.55 -37.81 8.19
C THR A 544 47.73 -38.21 7.29
N SER A 545 48.08 -37.31 6.36
CA SER A 545 49.43 -36.95 5.82
C SER A 545 50.44 -38.05 5.43
N ALA A 546 50.86 -38.04 4.15
CA ALA A 546 52.25 -37.80 3.68
C ALA A 546 52.57 -38.53 2.35
N ASP A 547 53.44 -37.87 1.57
CA ASP A 547 54.37 -38.37 0.54
C ASP A 547 53.95 -38.61 -0.93
N ALA A 548 54.46 -37.67 -1.74
CA ALA A 548 55.35 -37.86 -2.90
C ALA A 548 54.88 -38.63 -4.15
N ALA A 549 54.98 -37.93 -5.29
CA ALA A 549 54.86 -38.37 -6.68
C ALA A 549 56.00 -39.35 -7.11
N PRO A 550 56.23 -39.71 -8.41
CA PRO A 550 55.46 -39.54 -9.67
C PRO A 550 55.45 -40.80 -10.59
N LYS A 551 54.72 -40.75 -11.73
CA LYS A 551 55.17 -41.06 -13.13
C LYS A 551 54.19 -41.80 -14.05
N SER A 552 54.33 -41.40 -15.33
CA SER A 552 54.06 -42.09 -16.61
C SER A 552 52.60 -42.34 -17.01
N ARG A 553 52.08 -41.67 -18.06
CA ARG A 553 52.27 -41.92 -19.52
C ARG A 553 51.53 -43.17 -19.99
N GLY A 554 50.50 -42.96 -20.82
CA GLY A 554 49.90 -43.97 -21.68
C GLY A 554 48.87 -43.35 -22.62
N LYS A 555 49.26 -43.11 -23.86
CA LYS A 555 48.42 -42.67 -24.99
C LYS A 555 47.61 -43.85 -25.56
N ALA A 556 46.64 -43.47 -26.40
CA ALA A 556 45.91 -44.23 -27.43
C ALA A 556 44.59 -44.85 -26.95
N LYS A 557 43.45 -44.66 -27.60
CA LYS A 557 43.13 -44.20 -28.97
C LYS A 557 42.07 -43.11 -28.96
#